data_AF-A0A8T4CHL7-F1
#
_entry.id   AF-A0A8T4CHL7-F1
#
_cell.length_a   1.000
_cell.length_b   1.000
_cell.length_c   1.000
_cell.angle_alpha   90.00
_cell.angle_beta   90.00
_cell.angle_gamma   90.00
#
_symmetry.space_group_name_H-M   'P 1'
#
loop_
_entity.id
_entity.type
_entity.pdbx_description
1 polymer ?
#
loop_
_entity_poly.entity_id
_entity_poly.type
_entity_poly.pdbx_seq_one_letter_code
_entity_poly.pdbx_strand_id
1 'polypeptide(L)'
;MSKEEKLEHGTSIPRSIRLAQLQHFLHKNPKGLTSRELARLCGVCVRTIQRDLLDLQADLNVPITQDGSRYGILGSYILPPIFFSLYEAMALFLTARLALRQTDENNPHMQQALSKISAVLPASLAERLKPGIETIAWKKTSPHFIKTFESVAIAWITQ
;
A
#
# COMPACT_ATOMS: atom_id res chain seq x y z
N MET A 1 -43.48 -2.13 -23.92
CA MET A 1 -43.30 -3.27 -22.98
C MET A 1 -41.82 -3.59 -22.91
N SER A 2 -41.11 -2.94 -21.99
CA SER A 2 -39.68 -3.19 -21.73
C SER A 2 -39.52 -4.56 -21.07
N LYS A 3 -38.71 -5.43 -21.68
CA LYS A 3 -38.15 -6.58 -20.99
C LYS A 3 -36.97 -6.08 -20.18
N GLU A 4 -37.18 -5.93 -18.88
CA GLU A 4 -36.10 -5.82 -17.91
C GLU A 4 -35.22 -7.06 -18.01
N GLU A 5 -34.01 -6.84 -18.47
CA GLU A 5 -32.93 -7.79 -18.56
C GLU A 5 -32.57 -8.23 -17.15
N LYS A 6 -33.05 -9.43 -16.78
CA LYS A 6 -32.76 -10.08 -15.50
C LYS A 6 -31.25 -10.25 -15.39
N LEU A 7 -30.61 -9.43 -14.57
CA LEU A 7 -29.25 -9.64 -14.07
C LEU A 7 -29.24 -10.94 -13.26
N GLU A 8 -28.80 -12.01 -13.91
CA GLU A 8 -28.51 -13.31 -13.30
C GLU A 8 -27.59 -13.10 -12.09
N HIS A 9 -28.12 -13.37 -10.90
CA HIS A 9 -27.33 -13.40 -9.67
C HIS A 9 -26.48 -14.68 -9.65
N GLY A 10 -25.40 -14.66 -10.43
CA GLY A 10 -24.29 -15.58 -10.25
C GLY A 10 -23.69 -15.42 -8.86
N THR A 11 -23.26 -16.52 -8.26
CA THR A 11 -22.61 -16.62 -6.94
C THR A 11 -21.81 -15.37 -6.57
N SER A 12 -22.25 -14.70 -5.49
CA SER A 12 -21.61 -13.50 -4.95
C SER A 12 -20.11 -13.74 -4.74
N ILE A 13 -19.28 -13.01 -5.48
CA ILE A 13 -17.83 -13.11 -5.39
C ILE A 13 -17.42 -12.95 -3.91
N PRO A 14 -16.58 -13.84 -3.36
CA PRO A 14 -16.10 -13.72 -1.98
C PRO A 14 -15.56 -12.32 -1.68
N ARG A 15 -15.84 -11.79 -0.48
CA ARG A 15 -15.44 -10.42 -0.08
C ARG A 15 -13.94 -10.18 -0.28
N SER A 16 -13.09 -11.15 0.04
CA SER A 16 -11.64 -11.06 -0.14
C SER A 16 -11.23 -10.81 -1.60
N ILE A 17 -11.79 -11.56 -2.54
CA ILE A 17 -11.55 -11.39 -3.98
C ILE A 17 -12.04 -10.02 -4.44
N ARG A 18 -13.22 -9.61 -3.96
CA ARG A 18 -13.80 -8.31 -4.34
C ARG A 18 -13.00 -7.12 -3.82
N LEU A 19 -12.47 -7.18 -2.59
CA LEU A 19 -11.58 -6.14 -2.05
C LEU A 19 -10.29 -6.03 -2.87
N ALA A 20 -9.69 -7.17 -3.24
CA ALA A 20 -8.52 -7.20 -4.12
C ALA A 20 -8.82 -6.61 -5.51
N GLN A 21 -10.00 -6.91 -6.08
CA GLN A 21 -10.45 -6.33 -7.35
C GLN A 21 -10.67 -4.82 -7.24
N LEU A 22 -11.35 -4.34 -6.19
CA LEU A 22 -11.55 -2.90 -5.96
C LEU A 22 -10.21 -2.17 -5.90
N GLN A 23 -9.27 -2.68 -5.08
CA GLN A 23 -7.94 -2.10 -4.95
C GLN A 23 -7.23 -2.05 -6.32
N HIS A 24 -7.29 -3.15 -7.09
CA HIS A 24 -6.72 -3.19 -8.44
C HIS A 24 -7.33 -2.12 -9.36
N PHE A 25 -8.67 -2.01 -9.40
CA PHE A 25 -9.35 -1.03 -10.25
C PHE A 25 -9.02 0.40 -9.85
N LEU A 26 -8.98 0.71 -8.56
CA LEU A 26 -8.61 2.03 -8.08
C LEU A 26 -7.15 2.38 -8.44
N HIS A 27 -6.21 1.44 -8.34
CA HIS A 27 -4.82 1.64 -8.77
C HIS A 27 -4.68 1.84 -10.29
N LYS A 28 -5.43 1.09 -11.10
CA LYS A 28 -5.39 1.18 -12.57
C LYS A 28 -6.03 2.46 -13.12
N ASN A 29 -6.84 3.16 -12.32
CA ASN A 29 -7.63 4.31 -12.76
C ASN A 29 -7.27 5.56 -11.92
N PRO A 30 -6.14 6.25 -12.22
CA PRO A 30 -5.69 7.40 -11.45
C PRO A 30 -6.67 8.60 -11.48
N LYS A 31 -7.57 8.66 -12.48
CA LYS A 31 -8.67 9.64 -12.53
C LYS A 31 -9.85 9.31 -11.61
N GLY A 32 -9.79 8.16 -10.93
CA GLY A 32 -10.82 7.65 -10.04
C GLY A 32 -12.05 7.08 -10.75
N LEU A 33 -12.79 6.23 -10.04
CA LEU A 33 -14.01 5.56 -10.48
C LEU A 33 -15.17 5.88 -9.53
N THR A 34 -16.37 6.01 -10.06
CA THR A 34 -17.60 6.17 -9.26
C THR A 34 -18.01 4.85 -8.61
N SER A 35 -18.77 4.91 -7.50
CA SER A 35 -19.31 3.70 -6.87
C SER A 35 -20.18 2.85 -7.81
N ARG A 36 -20.81 3.48 -8.81
CA ARG A 36 -21.62 2.79 -9.83
C ARG A 36 -20.75 2.05 -10.85
N GLU A 37 -19.64 2.64 -11.29
CA GLU A 37 -18.66 1.97 -12.16
C GLU A 37 -18.04 0.78 -11.44
N LEU A 38 -17.60 0.95 -10.19
CA LEU A 38 -17.05 -0.12 -9.36
C LEU A 38 -18.06 -1.25 -9.11
N ALA A 39 -19.33 -0.91 -8.86
CA ALA A 39 -20.42 -1.88 -8.68
C ALA A 39 -20.60 -2.76 -9.91
N ARG A 40 -20.59 -2.14 -11.10
CA ARG A 40 -20.68 -2.84 -12.38
C ARG A 40 -19.46 -3.74 -12.63
N LEU A 41 -18.25 -3.25 -12.35
CA LEU A 41 -17.01 -3.99 -12.54
C LEU A 41 -16.91 -5.21 -11.60
N CYS A 42 -17.43 -5.11 -10.38
CA CYS A 42 -17.38 -6.17 -9.38
C CYS A 42 -18.65 -7.05 -9.34
N GLY A 43 -19.66 -6.75 -10.16
CA GLY A 43 -20.92 -7.49 -10.20
C GLY A 43 -21.74 -7.44 -8.90
N VAL A 44 -21.68 -6.33 -8.14
CA VAL A 44 -22.41 -6.16 -6.86
C VAL A 44 -23.18 -4.84 -6.83
N CYS A 45 -24.02 -4.65 -5.81
CA CYS A 45 -24.75 -3.39 -5.65
C CYS A 45 -23.87 -2.25 -5.10
N VAL A 46 -24.31 -1.00 -5.33
CA VAL A 46 -23.58 0.21 -4.90
C VAL A 46 -23.35 0.25 -3.39
N ARG A 47 -24.32 -0.21 -2.58
CA ARG A 47 -24.19 -0.26 -1.12
C ARG A 47 -23.04 -1.19 -0.67
N THR A 48 -22.86 -2.31 -1.36
CA THR A 48 -21.74 -3.24 -1.09
C THR A 48 -20.41 -2.57 -1.41
N ILE A 49 -20.29 -1.88 -2.55
CA ILE A 49 -19.08 -1.12 -2.89
C ILE A 49 -18.77 -0.03 -1.88
N GLN A 50 -19.77 0.75 -1.47
CA GLN A 50 -19.56 1.83 -0.48
C GLN A 50 -19.05 1.28 0.85
N ARG A 51 -19.60 0.15 1.31
CA ARG A 51 -19.08 -0.53 2.51
C ARG A 51 -17.67 -1.06 2.29
N ASP A 52 -17.40 -1.72 1.17
CA ASP A 52 -16.09 -2.29 0.87
C ASP A 52 -15.01 -1.21 0.68
N LEU A 53 -15.36 0.00 0.21
CA LEU A 53 -14.48 1.17 0.18
C LEU A 53 -14.14 1.64 1.60
N LEU A 54 -15.12 1.67 2.51
CA LEU A 54 -14.86 1.97 3.93
C LEU A 54 -13.96 0.91 4.56
N ASP A 55 -14.22 -0.37 4.28
CA ASP A 55 -13.40 -1.49 4.77
C ASP A 55 -11.95 -1.39 4.24
N LEU A 56 -11.75 -1.05 2.96
CA LEU A 56 -10.41 -0.84 2.40
C LEU A 56 -9.66 0.29 3.11
N GLN A 57 -10.35 1.37 3.46
CA GLN A 57 -9.73 2.51 4.13
C GLN A 57 -9.45 2.23 5.62
N ALA A 58 -10.42 1.65 6.34
CA ALA A 58 -10.35 1.46 7.78
C ALA A 58 -9.56 0.19 8.18
N ASP A 59 -9.79 -0.93 7.51
CA ASP A 59 -9.24 -2.24 7.91
C ASP A 59 -7.94 -2.56 7.18
N LEU A 60 -7.82 -2.14 5.91
CA LEU A 60 -6.66 -2.45 5.05
C LEU A 60 -5.73 -1.24 4.83
N ASN A 61 -6.03 -0.10 5.48
CA ASN A 61 -5.26 1.14 5.40
C ASN A 61 -4.93 1.60 3.96
N VAL A 62 -5.83 1.32 3.01
CA VAL A 62 -5.68 1.80 1.62
C VAL A 62 -6.05 3.29 1.59
N PRO A 63 -5.16 4.17 1.09
CA PRO A 63 -5.38 5.62 1.10
C PRO A 63 -6.32 6.01 -0.04
N ILE A 64 -7.61 5.74 0.16
CA ILE A 64 -8.66 6.08 -0.79
C ILE A 64 -8.86 7.60 -0.76
N THR A 65 -8.81 8.22 -1.94
CA THR A 65 -9.15 9.63 -2.14
C THR A 65 -10.53 9.73 -2.77
N GLN A 66 -11.24 10.83 -2.49
CA GLN A 66 -12.52 11.11 -3.10
C GLN A 66 -12.50 12.51 -3.73
N ASP A 67 -12.79 12.60 -5.02
CA ASP A 67 -13.00 13.84 -5.76
C ASP A 67 -14.42 13.85 -6.31
N GLY A 68 -15.29 14.63 -5.66
CA GLY A 68 -16.74 14.61 -5.91
C GLY A 68 -17.34 13.21 -5.72
N SER A 69 -17.74 12.58 -6.83
CA SER A 69 -18.33 11.23 -6.84
C SER A 69 -17.36 10.11 -7.23
N ARG A 70 -16.09 10.44 -7.49
CA ARG A 70 -15.05 9.51 -7.92
C ARG A 70 -14.12 9.15 -6.77
N TYR A 71 -13.81 7.87 -6.66
CA TYR A 71 -12.87 7.29 -5.72
C TYR A 71 -11.58 6.95 -6.44
N GLY A 72 -10.45 7.38 -5.90
CA GLY A 72 -9.12 7.01 -6.36
C GLY A 72 -8.30 6.42 -5.21
N ILE A 73 -7.08 6.04 -5.51
CA ILE A 73 -6.04 5.86 -4.49
C ILE A 73 -5.10 7.05 -4.62
N LEU A 74 -4.59 7.56 -3.50
CA LEU A 74 -3.50 8.53 -3.49
C LEU A 74 -2.27 7.86 -4.12
N GLY A 75 -2.17 7.95 -5.44
CA GLY A 75 -1.26 7.19 -6.27
C GLY A 75 0.15 7.75 -6.16
N SER A 76 0.84 7.40 -5.08
CA SER A 76 2.28 7.65 -4.90
C SER A 76 2.83 7.31 -3.51
N TYR A 77 1.98 7.17 -2.48
CA TYR A 77 2.47 7.04 -1.10
C TYR A 77 2.66 5.60 -0.62
N ILE A 78 2.01 4.62 -1.24
CA ILE A 78 2.06 3.22 -0.80
C ILE A 78 2.22 2.32 -2.03
N LEU A 79 3.22 1.44 -1.99
CA LEU A 79 3.39 0.40 -3.00
C LEU A 79 2.22 -0.58 -2.94
N PRO A 80 1.63 -0.98 -4.09
CA PRO A 80 0.68 -2.08 -4.10
C PRO A 80 1.35 -3.36 -3.55
N PRO A 81 0.59 -4.39 -3.15
CA PRO A 81 1.18 -5.67 -2.76
C PRO A 81 2.08 -6.19 -3.89
N ILE A 82 3.39 -6.25 -3.62
CA ILE A 82 4.41 -6.77 -4.53
C ILE A 82 5.10 -7.96 -3.88
N PHE A 83 5.42 -8.97 -4.68
CA PHE A 83 6.17 -10.12 -4.23
C PHE A 83 7.66 -9.83 -4.39
N PHE A 84 8.40 -10.01 -3.29
CA PHE A 84 9.85 -10.04 -3.31
C PHE A 84 10.31 -11.49 -3.19
N SER A 85 11.27 -11.89 -4.02
CA SER A 85 12.07 -13.08 -3.78
C SER A 85 12.94 -12.91 -2.53
N LEU A 86 13.43 -14.02 -1.98
CA LEU A 86 14.40 -14.00 -0.87
C LEU A 86 15.63 -13.14 -1.20
N TYR A 87 16.10 -13.20 -2.45
CA TYR A 87 17.29 -12.45 -2.89
C TYR A 87 17.02 -10.94 -2.98
N GLU A 88 15.85 -10.52 -3.49
CA GLU A 88 15.47 -9.11 -3.54
C GLU A 88 15.26 -8.54 -2.12
N ALA A 89 14.58 -9.28 -1.25
CA ALA A 89 14.40 -8.88 0.14
C ALA A 89 15.76 -8.72 0.86
N MET A 90 16.70 -9.63 0.62
CA MET A 90 18.07 -9.55 1.15
C MET A 90 18.86 -8.36 0.58
N ALA A 91 18.75 -8.09 -0.72
CA ALA A 91 19.43 -6.96 -1.34
C ALA A 91 18.93 -5.62 -0.76
N LEU A 92 17.62 -5.48 -0.59
CA LEU A 92 17.00 -4.30 0.04
C LEU A 92 17.46 -4.14 1.50
N PHE A 93 17.45 -5.24 2.27
CA PHE A 93 17.92 -5.23 3.65
C PHE A 93 19.38 -4.76 3.77
N LEU A 94 20.29 -5.33 2.96
CA LEU A 94 21.71 -4.97 2.99
C LEU A 94 21.94 -3.52 2.57
N THR A 95 21.21 -3.05 1.57
CA THR A 95 21.28 -1.66 1.09
C THR A 95 20.84 -0.69 2.18
N ALA A 96 19.69 -0.95 2.82
CA ALA A 96 19.21 -0.12 3.92
C ALA A 96 20.18 -0.13 5.12
N ARG A 97 20.76 -1.30 5.46
CA ARG A 97 21.78 -1.40 6.51
C ARG A 97 23.04 -0.59 6.19
N LEU A 98 23.50 -0.60 4.95
CA LEU A 98 24.65 0.19 4.51
C LEU A 98 24.36 1.69 4.56
N ALA A 99 23.20 2.11 4.04
CA ALA A 99 22.76 3.50 4.08
C ALA A 99 22.73 4.04 5.52
N LEU A 100 22.18 3.26 6.46
CA LEU A 100 22.08 3.67 7.86
C LEU A 100 23.42 3.72 8.59
N ARG A 101 24.44 3.00 8.12
CA ARG A 101 25.80 3.17 8.64
C ARG A 101 26.44 4.47 8.16
N GLN A 102 26.08 4.93 6.96
CA GLN A 102 26.67 6.12 6.33
C GLN A 102 25.96 7.43 6.69
N THR A 103 24.74 7.39 7.22
CA THR A 103 24.00 8.60 7.65
C THR A 103 24.03 8.79 9.16
N ASP A 104 24.39 9.98 9.65
CA ASP A 104 24.38 10.28 11.09
C ASP A 104 22.95 10.47 11.65
N GLU A 105 22.02 10.84 10.78
CA GLU A 105 20.61 11.04 11.09
C GLU A 105 19.80 9.76 10.95
N ASN A 106 18.85 9.56 11.86
CA ASN A 106 17.91 8.46 11.80
C ASN A 106 16.74 8.77 10.84
N ASN A 107 16.44 7.84 9.93
CA ASN A 107 15.24 7.91 9.09
C ASN A 107 14.18 6.90 9.55
N PRO A 108 13.07 7.34 10.16
CA PRO A 108 12.02 6.44 10.65
C PRO A 108 11.35 5.63 9.52
N HIS A 109 11.28 6.18 8.29
CA HIS A 109 10.73 5.47 7.13
C HIS A 109 11.56 4.24 6.78
N MET A 110 12.89 4.35 6.91
CA MET A 110 13.80 3.24 6.64
C MET A 110 13.73 2.16 7.73
N GLN A 111 13.58 2.55 9.01
CA GLN A 111 13.33 1.60 10.09
C GLN A 111 12.04 0.82 9.87
N GLN A 112 10.97 1.51 9.49
CA GLN A 112 9.68 0.88 9.24
C GLN A 112 9.73 -0.07 8.04
N ALA A 113 10.44 0.30 6.97
CA ALA A 113 10.66 -0.58 5.82
C ALA A 113 11.45 -1.84 6.20
N LEU A 114 12.54 -1.70 6.97
CA LEU A 114 13.34 -2.81 7.45
C LEU A 114 12.55 -3.76 8.35
N SER A 115 11.70 -3.23 9.23
CA SER A 115 10.81 -4.02 10.08
C SER A 115 9.79 -4.83 9.26
N LYS A 116 9.20 -4.22 8.22
CA LYS A 116 8.28 -4.92 7.30
C LYS A 116 8.98 -6.04 6.54
N ILE A 117 10.21 -5.83 6.08
CA ILE A 117 11.00 -6.86 5.38
C ILE A 117 11.41 -7.97 6.35
N SER A 118 11.89 -7.65 7.55
CA SER A 118 12.33 -8.68 8.51
C SER A 118 11.19 -9.59 8.98
N ALA A 119 9.97 -9.06 9.07
CA ALA A 119 8.78 -9.83 9.46
C ALA A 119 8.39 -10.94 8.45
N VAL A 120 8.81 -10.83 7.19
CA VAL A 120 8.50 -11.81 6.14
C VAL A 120 9.67 -12.75 5.80
N LEU A 121 10.84 -12.53 6.41
CA LEU A 121 12.00 -13.41 6.23
C LEU A 121 11.88 -14.68 7.11
N PRO A 122 12.52 -15.80 6.69
CA PRO A 122 12.62 -16.98 7.54
C PRO A 122 13.18 -16.64 8.93
N ALA A 123 12.64 -17.26 9.99
CA ALA A 123 12.96 -16.91 11.38
C ALA A 123 14.47 -16.92 11.68
N SER A 124 15.20 -17.91 11.18
CA SER A 124 16.66 -18.01 11.35
C SER A 124 17.43 -16.84 10.75
N LEU A 125 16.92 -16.25 9.66
CA LEU A 125 17.49 -15.07 9.03
C LEU A 125 17.05 -13.81 9.79
N ALA A 126 15.77 -13.68 10.12
CA ALA A 126 15.25 -12.54 10.88
C ALA A 126 16.00 -12.35 12.21
N GLU A 127 16.23 -13.41 12.99
CA GLU A 127 16.99 -13.35 14.25
C GLU A 127 18.42 -12.83 14.06
N ARG A 128 19.11 -13.26 13.01
CA ARG A 128 20.48 -12.79 12.70
C ARG A 128 20.51 -11.31 12.31
N LEU A 129 19.38 -10.78 11.84
CA LEU A 129 19.28 -9.41 11.35
C LEU A 129 18.81 -8.42 12.43
N LYS A 130 18.12 -8.88 13.48
CA LYS A 130 17.61 -8.04 14.59
C LYS A 130 18.66 -7.12 15.22
N PRO A 131 19.89 -7.56 15.57
CA PRO A 131 20.86 -6.67 16.21
C PRO A 131 21.25 -5.49 15.31
N GLY A 132 21.27 -5.71 13.99
CA GLY A 132 21.52 -4.67 13.02
C GLY A 132 20.42 -3.60 13.01
N ILE A 133 19.16 -4.03 13.09
CA ILE A 133 17.97 -3.16 13.16
C ILE A 133 17.95 -2.38 14.48
N GLU A 134 18.28 -3.01 15.60
CA GLU A 134 18.29 -2.37 16.92
C GLU A 134 19.37 -1.31 17.06
N THR A 135 20.56 -1.54 16.47
CA THR A 135 21.66 -0.55 16.47
C THR A 135 21.25 0.75 15.77
N ILE A 136 20.31 0.68 14.82
CA ILE A 136 19.81 1.84 14.09
C ILE A 136 18.91 2.71 14.97
N ALA A 137 18.24 2.14 15.97
CA ALA A 137 17.26 2.83 16.81
C ALA A 137 17.85 3.91 17.74
N TRP A 138 19.18 3.96 17.91
CA TRP A 138 19.83 4.89 18.82
C TRP A 138 20.30 6.20 18.18
N LYS A 139 20.22 6.33 16.85
CA LYS A 139 20.54 7.59 16.17
C LYS A 139 19.45 8.63 16.42
N LYS A 140 19.84 9.89 16.62
CA LYS A 140 18.88 10.98 16.80
C LYS A 140 18.11 11.21 15.50
N THR A 141 16.84 11.58 15.65
CA THR A 141 15.95 11.90 14.54
C THR A 141 15.88 13.42 14.38
N SER A 142 16.37 13.96 13.27
CA SER A 142 16.18 15.37 12.92
C SER A 142 14.87 15.59 12.13
N PRO A 143 13.95 16.44 12.60
CA PRO A 143 12.73 16.79 11.86
C PRO A 143 13.01 17.47 10.52
N HIS A 144 14.09 18.26 10.44
CA HIS A 144 14.48 18.92 9.19
C HIS A 144 14.93 17.91 8.13
N PHE A 145 15.73 16.92 8.55
CA PHE A 145 16.18 15.85 7.66
C PHE A 145 15.01 15.04 7.10
N ILE A 146 14.05 14.65 7.95
CA ILE A 146 12.84 13.92 7.50
C ILE A 146 12.07 14.74 6.46
N LYS A 147 11.81 16.02 6.76
CA LYS A 147 11.06 16.88 5.84
C LYS A 147 11.75 17.05 4.49
N THR A 148 13.08 17.16 4.49
CA THR A 148 13.88 17.20 3.26
C THR A 148 13.77 15.89 2.49
N PHE A 149 13.90 14.74 3.16
CA PHE A 149 13.74 13.42 2.54
C PHE A 149 12.34 13.26 1.91
N GLU A 150 11.29 13.61 2.65
CA GLU A 150 9.90 13.55 2.16
C GLU A 150 9.67 14.47 0.97
N SER A 151 10.23 15.69 1.01
CA SER A 151 10.12 16.64 -0.09
C SER A 151 10.81 16.13 -1.35
N VAL A 152 12.00 15.52 -1.23
CA VAL A 152 12.71 14.89 -2.35
C VAL A 152 11.93 13.70 -2.90
N ALA A 153 11.40 12.84 -2.03
CA ALA A 153 10.63 11.67 -2.43
C ALA A 153 9.36 12.06 -3.21
N ILE A 154 8.65 13.10 -2.76
CA ILE A 154 7.47 13.63 -3.47
C ILE A 154 7.88 14.29 -4.78
N ALA A 155 8.94 15.12 -4.77
CA ALA A 155 9.42 15.82 -5.96
C ALA A 155 9.78 14.86 -7.11
N TRP A 156 10.41 13.71 -6.79
CA TRP A 156 10.73 12.66 -7.75
C TRP A 156 9.53 11.98 -8.41
N ILE A 157 8.34 12.12 -7.83
CA ILE A 157 7.10 11.55 -8.37
C ILE A 157 6.33 12.58 -9.19
N THR A 158 6.59 13.87 -8.95
CA THR A 158 5.88 15.00 -9.57
C THR A 158 6.62 15.67 -10.73
N GLN A 159 7.85 15.26 -11.03
CA GLN A 159 8.64 15.70 -12.20
C GLN A 159 8.38 14.80 -13.41
#